data_AF-A0A9E2K6B1-F1
#
_entry.id   AF-A0A9E2K6B1-F1
#
_cell.length_a   1.000
_cell.length_b   1.000
_cell.length_c   1.000
_cell.angle_alpha   90.00
_cell.angle_beta   90.00
_cell.angle_gamma   90.00
#
_symmetry.space_group_name_H-M   'P 1'
#
loop_
_entity.id
_entity.type
_entity.pdbx_description
1 polymer ?
#
loop_
_entity_poly.entity_id
_entity_poly.type
_entity_poly.pdbx_seq_one_letter_code
_entity_poly.pdbx_strand_id
1 'polypeptide(L)'
;MSELQILGINAGVLALAYLFIYPRFGRDDVKRIGWIDIAIGLTTLGILAPFNRGSANEFTLLPDWDVPWWIFAIVTYGILELPLFAIYATRRGLWAAYQAGIKDGFSKEVWSSASTKSVHKQLADTKWDWMRKPKFMRNIVIAANLWMLVATVFLVWVGDNRWASLAILHIAVLFIFWFMLRTSVRLVSEAADEALDERMITQRNRSYFTAYRNFSGLVTGLLVGLMIYVVIHDSNPDSDGFNYELSLTWPQLQALFWFIWGYTFMLPSMVMAWNDSKKNRIG
;
A
#
# COMPACT_ATOMS: atom_id res chain seq x y z
N MET A 1 -15.26 -13.64 -22.32
CA MET A 1 -14.52 -13.86 -23.59
C MET A 1 -13.63 -15.08 -23.44
N SER A 2 -13.20 -15.73 -24.52
CA SER A 2 -12.22 -16.83 -24.41
C SER A 2 -10.80 -16.29 -24.19
N GLU A 3 -9.93 -17.09 -23.56
CA GLU A 3 -8.51 -16.77 -23.31
C GLU A 3 -7.77 -16.31 -24.58
N LEU A 4 -8.04 -16.99 -25.70
CA LEU A 4 -7.46 -16.67 -27.00
C LEU A 4 -7.83 -15.27 -27.49
N GLN A 5 -9.02 -14.77 -27.14
CA GLN A 5 -9.44 -13.42 -27.50
C GLN A 5 -8.71 -12.36 -26.66
N ILE A 6 -8.46 -12.61 -25.36
CA ILE A 6 -7.68 -11.72 -24.51
C ILE A 6 -6.23 -11.66 -25.00
N LEU A 7 -5.63 -12.81 -25.31
CA LEU A 7 -4.30 -12.89 -25.92
C LEU A 7 -4.23 -12.15 -27.26
N GLY A 8 -5.24 -12.32 -28.12
CA GLY A 8 -5.33 -11.62 -29.40
C GLY A 8 -5.43 -10.10 -29.26
N ILE A 9 -6.21 -9.60 -28.30
CA ILE A 9 -6.31 -8.16 -27.99
C ILE A 9 -5.00 -7.63 -27.44
N ASN A 10 -4.38 -8.31 -26.47
CA ASN A 10 -3.08 -7.94 -25.92
C ASN A 10 -2.00 -7.88 -27.01
N ALA A 11 -1.92 -8.90 -27.86
CA ALA A 11 -0.98 -8.92 -28.99
C ALA A 11 -1.26 -7.80 -30.01
N GLY A 12 -2.52 -7.53 -30.34
CA GLY A 12 -2.91 -6.46 -31.25
C GLY A 12 -2.56 -5.07 -30.72
N VAL A 13 -2.83 -4.81 -29.43
CA VAL A 13 -2.47 -3.54 -28.79
C VAL A 13 -0.96 -3.39 -28.69
N LEU A 14 -0.22 -4.42 -28.31
CA LEU A 14 1.25 -4.39 -28.28
C LEU A 14 1.84 -4.17 -29.67
N ALA A 15 1.28 -4.78 -30.71
CA ALA A 15 1.71 -4.52 -32.09
C ALA A 15 1.53 -3.04 -32.48
N LEU A 16 0.37 -2.45 -32.17
CA LEU A 16 0.14 -1.01 -32.39
C LEU A 16 1.09 -0.14 -31.55
N ALA A 17 1.33 -0.52 -30.31
CA ALA A 17 2.21 0.19 -29.40
C ALA A 17 3.66 0.23 -29.93
N TYR A 18 4.23 -0.92 -30.27
CA TYR A 18 5.63 -1.05 -30.71
C TYR A 18 5.87 -0.60 -32.15
N LEU A 19 4.88 -0.70 -33.05
CA LEU A 19 5.03 -0.26 -34.44
C LEU A 19 4.76 1.23 -34.64
N PHE A 20 3.82 1.82 -33.87
CA PHE A 20 3.37 3.20 -34.13
C PHE A 20 3.54 4.15 -32.95
N ILE A 21 3.21 3.73 -31.72
CA ILE A 21 3.14 4.64 -30.58
C ILE A 21 4.54 4.90 -30.00
N TYR A 22 5.28 3.85 -29.63
CA TYR A 22 6.61 3.98 -29.04
C TYR A 22 7.61 4.69 -29.96
N PRO A 23 7.70 4.37 -31.28
CA PRO A 23 8.61 5.08 -32.17
C PRO A 23 8.29 6.57 -32.34
N ARG A 24 6.99 6.94 -32.25
CA ARG A 24 6.53 8.31 -32.50
C ARG A 24 6.59 9.19 -31.24
N PHE A 25 6.19 8.64 -30.10
CA PHE A 25 6.00 9.39 -28.85
C PHE A 25 7.02 9.05 -27.76
N GLY A 26 7.47 7.79 -27.67
CA GLY A 26 8.44 7.33 -26.67
C GLY A 26 9.89 7.69 -27.00
N ARG A 27 10.24 7.71 -28.30
CA ARG A 27 11.58 8.04 -28.83
C ARG A 27 12.71 7.45 -27.97
N ASP A 28 13.58 8.30 -27.42
CA ASP A 28 14.78 7.89 -26.69
C ASP A 28 14.71 8.21 -25.18
N ASP A 29 13.51 8.51 -24.66
CA ASP A 29 13.30 8.83 -23.25
C ASP A 29 12.59 7.67 -22.54
N VAL A 30 13.36 6.95 -21.72
CA VAL A 30 12.88 5.80 -20.93
C VAL A 30 11.71 6.16 -20.02
N LYS A 31 11.70 7.37 -19.43
CA LYS A 31 10.63 7.79 -18.52
C LYS A 31 9.32 7.98 -19.27
N ARG A 32 9.37 8.55 -20.48
CA ARG A 32 8.17 8.71 -21.32
C ARG A 32 7.66 7.38 -21.83
N ILE A 33 8.56 6.47 -22.20
CA ILE A 33 8.19 5.10 -22.61
C ILE A 33 7.44 4.41 -21.47
N GLY A 34 7.94 4.49 -20.23
CA GLY A 34 7.24 3.91 -19.06
C GLY A 34 5.85 4.51 -18.81
N TRP A 35 5.67 5.83 -18.97
CA TRP A 35 4.35 6.44 -18.85
C TRP A 35 3.38 6.04 -19.96
N ILE A 36 3.88 5.94 -21.19
CA ILE A 36 3.11 5.45 -22.34
C ILE A 36 2.68 4.00 -22.10
N ASP A 37 3.57 3.17 -21.57
CA ASP A 37 3.28 1.78 -21.27
C ASP A 37 2.16 1.62 -20.23
N ILE A 38 2.25 2.35 -19.11
CA ILE A 38 1.18 2.39 -18.11
C ILE A 38 -0.15 2.84 -18.73
N ALA A 39 -0.13 3.87 -19.58
CA ALA A 39 -1.34 4.37 -20.23
C ALA A 39 -1.94 3.35 -21.19
N ILE A 40 -1.12 2.64 -21.97
CA ILE A 40 -1.56 1.61 -22.92
C ILE A 40 -2.08 0.39 -22.15
N GLY A 41 -1.39 -0.08 -21.11
CA GLY A 41 -1.84 -1.18 -20.27
C GLY A 41 -3.20 -0.89 -19.60
N LEU A 42 -3.36 0.31 -19.01
CA LEU A 42 -4.64 0.73 -18.43
C LEU A 42 -5.75 0.85 -19.48
N THR A 43 -5.44 1.35 -20.67
CA THR A 43 -6.40 1.43 -21.77
C THR A 43 -6.82 0.04 -22.23
N THR A 44 -5.88 -0.90 -22.33
CA THR A 44 -6.13 -2.30 -22.70
C THR A 44 -7.05 -2.97 -21.68
N LEU A 45 -6.79 -2.78 -20.38
CA LEU A 45 -7.68 -3.25 -19.31
C LEU A 45 -9.05 -2.59 -19.39
N GLY A 46 -9.11 -1.29 -19.70
CA GLY A 46 -10.37 -0.56 -19.91
C GLY A 46 -11.18 -1.08 -21.10
N ILE A 47 -10.52 -1.51 -22.18
CA ILE A 47 -11.16 -2.14 -23.34
C ILE A 47 -11.68 -3.54 -22.96
N LEU A 48 -10.93 -4.31 -22.18
CA LEU A 48 -11.31 -5.67 -21.77
C LEU A 48 -12.39 -5.71 -20.68
N ALA A 49 -12.49 -4.66 -19.85
CA ALA A 49 -13.36 -4.63 -18.68
C ALA A 49 -14.86 -4.80 -18.99
N PRO A 50 -15.47 -4.11 -19.97
CA PRO A 50 -16.89 -4.26 -20.30
C PRO A 50 -17.27 -5.69 -20.72
N PHE A 51 -16.34 -6.42 -21.33
CA PHE A 51 -16.61 -7.75 -21.89
C PHE A 51 -16.37 -8.90 -20.90
N ASN A 52 -15.68 -8.64 -19.79
CA ASN A 52 -15.29 -9.67 -18.81
C ASN A 52 -15.74 -9.34 -17.37
N ARG A 53 -16.51 -8.25 -17.15
CA ARG A 53 -16.98 -7.83 -15.83
C ARG A 53 -17.86 -8.85 -15.09
N GLY A 54 -18.49 -9.77 -15.83
CA GLY A 54 -19.38 -10.80 -15.29
C GLY A 54 -18.85 -12.23 -15.42
N SER A 55 -17.61 -12.44 -15.86
CA SER A 55 -17.04 -13.80 -15.92
C SER A 55 -16.62 -14.24 -14.51
N ALA A 56 -17.05 -15.41 -14.07
CA ALA A 56 -16.46 -16.08 -12.92
C ALA A 56 -14.97 -16.40 -13.20
N ASN A 57 -14.20 -16.75 -12.16
CA ASN A 57 -12.76 -17.02 -12.23
C ASN A 57 -12.45 -18.28 -13.08
N GLU A 58 -12.53 -18.18 -14.40
CA GLU A 58 -12.46 -19.31 -15.33
C GLU A 58 -11.26 -19.23 -16.30
N PHE A 59 -10.25 -18.38 -16.01
CA PHE A 59 -9.08 -18.22 -16.89
C PHE A 59 -7.89 -19.01 -16.35
N THR A 60 -7.43 -19.99 -17.11
CA THR A 60 -6.32 -20.88 -16.77
C THR A 60 -4.98 -20.24 -17.16
N LEU A 61 -4.21 -19.76 -16.18
CA LEU A 61 -2.90 -19.14 -16.45
C LEU A 61 -1.76 -20.17 -16.53
N LEU A 62 -1.83 -21.19 -15.68
CA LEU A 62 -0.95 -22.37 -15.64
C LEU A 62 -1.85 -23.60 -15.46
N PRO A 63 -1.36 -24.82 -15.78
CA PRO A 63 -2.11 -26.04 -15.46
C PRO A 63 -2.56 -26.00 -13.99
N ASP A 64 -3.88 -26.14 -13.77
CA ASP A 64 -4.55 -26.10 -12.46
C ASP A 64 -4.53 -24.75 -11.71
N TRP A 65 -4.29 -23.62 -12.39
CA TRP A 65 -4.35 -22.29 -11.78
C TRP A 65 -5.33 -21.35 -12.46
N ASP A 66 -6.53 -21.26 -11.89
CA ASP A 66 -7.58 -20.34 -12.30
C ASP A 66 -7.39 -18.96 -11.67
N VAL A 67 -7.43 -17.93 -12.51
CA VAL A 67 -7.28 -16.54 -12.08
C VAL A 67 -8.40 -15.65 -12.62
N PRO A 68 -8.70 -14.53 -11.95
CA PRO A 68 -9.56 -13.51 -12.50
C PRO A 68 -9.05 -13.00 -13.86
N TRP A 69 -9.96 -12.62 -14.75
CA TRP A 69 -9.66 -12.14 -16.11
C TRP A 69 -8.63 -10.99 -16.14
N TRP A 70 -8.63 -10.11 -15.13
CA TRP A 70 -7.73 -8.97 -15.07
C TRP A 70 -6.30 -9.39 -14.70
N ILE A 71 -6.13 -10.43 -13.87
CA ILE A 71 -4.82 -11.02 -13.59
C ILE A 71 -4.31 -11.70 -14.84
N PHE A 72 -5.15 -12.52 -15.48
CA PHE A 72 -4.80 -13.19 -16.74
C PHE A 72 -4.36 -12.18 -17.81
N ALA A 73 -5.11 -11.08 -17.97
CA ALA A 73 -4.78 -10.03 -18.93
C ALA A 73 -3.46 -9.32 -18.62
N ILE A 74 -3.19 -8.96 -17.36
CA ILE A 74 -1.94 -8.29 -16.96
C ILE A 74 -0.74 -9.21 -17.17
N VAL A 75 -0.84 -10.46 -16.72
CA VAL A 75 0.29 -11.40 -16.79
C VAL A 75 0.60 -11.76 -18.24
N THR A 76 -0.41 -12.09 -19.05
CA THR A 76 -0.20 -12.40 -20.48
C THR A 76 0.30 -11.19 -21.26
N TYR A 77 -0.18 -9.98 -20.95
CA TYR A 77 0.33 -8.73 -21.52
C TYR A 77 1.83 -8.56 -21.20
N GLY A 78 2.23 -8.71 -19.93
CA GLY A 78 3.62 -8.60 -19.52
C GLY A 78 4.54 -9.66 -20.17
N ILE A 79 4.07 -10.91 -20.26
CA ILE A 79 4.83 -11.99 -20.91
C ILE A 79 5.09 -11.68 -22.39
N LEU A 80 4.08 -11.15 -23.09
CA LEU A 80 4.20 -10.76 -24.51
C LEU A 80 5.06 -9.51 -24.69
N GLU A 81 4.97 -8.56 -23.76
CA GLU A 81 5.67 -7.29 -23.86
C GLU A 81 7.16 -7.39 -23.59
N LEU A 82 7.57 -8.09 -22.53
CA LEU A 82 8.98 -8.17 -22.11
C LEU A 82 9.97 -8.49 -23.23
N PRO A 83 9.74 -9.49 -24.12
CA PRO A 83 10.64 -9.73 -25.24
C PRO A 83 10.64 -8.59 -26.27
N LEU A 84 9.48 -7.98 -26.55
CA LEU A 84 9.38 -6.84 -27.47
C LEU A 84 10.12 -5.61 -26.93
N PHE A 85 9.95 -5.33 -25.63
CA PHE A 85 10.65 -4.26 -24.94
C PHE A 85 12.16 -4.47 -24.96
N ALA A 86 12.64 -5.68 -24.67
CA ALA A 86 14.06 -6.00 -24.69
C ALA A 86 14.68 -5.76 -26.08
N ILE A 87 14.00 -6.17 -27.15
CA ILE A 87 14.44 -5.92 -28.53
C ILE A 87 14.45 -4.41 -28.83
N TYR A 88 13.38 -3.70 -28.45
CA TYR A 88 13.26 -2.26 -28.68
C TYR A 88 14.35 -1.46 -27.95
N ALA A 89 14.55 -1.75 -26.66
CA ALA A 89 15.54 -1.08 -25.82
C ALA A 89 16.98 -1.35 -26.28
N THR A 90 17.28 -2.57 -26.74
CA THR A 90 18.59 -2.93 -27.28
C THR A 90 18.88 -2.19 -28.59
N ARG A 91 17.89 -2.13 -29.50
CA ARG A 91 18.04 -1.42 -30.79
C ARG A 91 18.24 0.08 -30.66
N ARG A 92 17.73 0.69 -29.59
CA ARG A 92 17.85 2.14 -29.34
C ARG A 92 18.92 2.53 -28.33
N GLY A 93 19.72 1.58 -27.84
CA GLY A 93 20.73 1.86 -26.82
C GLY A 93 20.15 2.30 -25.47
N LEU A 94 18.86 2.09 -25.24
CA LEU A 94 18.15 2.51 -24.03
C LEU A 94 18.38 1.55 -22.85
N TRP A 95 19.01 0.41 -23.09
CA TRP A 95 19.22 -0.64 -22.09
C TRP A 95 19.98 -0.13 -20.86
N ALA A 96 21.05 0.65 -21.06
CA ALA A 96 21.82 1.21 -19.95
C ALA A 96 21.00 2.21 -19.13
N ALA A 97 20.22 3.07 -19.79
CA ALA A 97 19.34 4.04 -19.13
C ALA A 97 18.18 3.36 -18.40
N TYR A 98 17.63 2.27 -18.96
CA TYR A 98 16.62 1.45 -18.34
C TYR A 98 17.14 0.72 -17.10
N GLN A 99 18.32 0.09 -17.18
CA GLN A 99 18.96 -0.53 -16.02
C GLN A 99 19.29 0.49 -14.93
N ALA A 100 19.72 1.70 -15.31
CA ALA A 100 19.93 2.79 -14.35
C ALA A 100 18.61 3.23 -13.71
N GLY A 101 17.53 3.37 -14.47
CA GLY A 101 16.20 3.69 -13.96
C GLY A 101 15.60 2.61 -13.07
N ILE A 102 15.80 1.32 -13.37
CA ILE A 102 15.48 0.21 -12.48
C ILE A 102 16.30 0.31 -11.22
N LYS A 103 17.63 0.46 -11.31
CA LYS A 103 18.48 0.55 -10.12
C LYS A 103 18.14 1.74 -9.24
N ASP A 104 17.77 2.88 -9.83
CA ASP A 104 17.30 4.07 -9.13
C ASP A 104 15.93 3.82 -8.50
N GLY A 105 14.97 3.26 -9.26
CA GLY A 105 13.62 2.93 -8.81
C GLY A 105 13.58 1.83 -7.74
N PHE A 106 14.52 0.89 -7.73
CA PHE A 106 14.75 -0.12 -6.69
C PHE A 106 15.83 0.29 -5.69
N SER A 107 16.42 1.49 -5.82
CA SER A 107 17.44 1.95 -4.88
C SER A 107 16.82 2.11 -3.50
N LYS A 108 17.63 1.86 -2.48
CA LYS A 108 17.30 2.21 -1.09
C LYS A 108 16.94 3.69 -0.93
N GLU A 109 17.28 4.58 -1.86
CA GLU A 109 16.99 6.00 -1.76
C GLU A 109 15.59 6.38 -2.25
N VAL A 110 15.03 5.59 -3.18
CA VAL A 110 13.63 5.72 -3.65
C VAL A 110 12.67 4.90 -2.78
N TRP A 111 13.10 3.74 -2.28
CA TRP A 111 12.34 2.92 -1.33
C TRP A 111 12.57 3.27 0.14
N SER A 112 13.63 4.02 0.49
CA SER A 112 13.59 4.76 1.75
C SER A 112 12.61 5.88 1.52
N SER A 113 11.50 5.83 2.24
CA SER A 113 10.36 6.74 2.13
C SER A 113 10.70 8.21 2.46
N ALA A 114 12.00 8.54 2.56
CA ALA A 114 12.58 9.78 3.03
C ALA A 114 14.04 9.93 2.54
N SER A 115 14.26 10.10 1.22
CA SER A 115 15.60 10.48 0.70
C SER A 115 16.12 11.71 1.44
N THR A 116 17.44 11.79 1.70
CA THR A 116 18.07 12.89 2.47
C THR A 116 17.60 14.27 1.99
N LYS A 117 17.54 14.46 0.66
CA LYS A 117 17.03 15.68 0.02
C LYS A 117 15.56 15.96 0.32
N SER A 118 14.71 14.93 0.36
CA SER A 118 13.28 15.09 0.70
C SER A 118 13.08 15.48 2.16
N VAL A 119 13.89 14.93 3.08
CA VAL A 119 13.88 15.26 4.50
C VAL A 119 14.34 16.70 4.71
N HIS A 120 15.48 17.09 4.14
CA HIS A 120 15.94 18.49 4.22
C HIS A 120 14.92 19.47 3.65
N LYS A 121 14.30 19.14 2.51
CA LYS A 121 13.21 19.95 1.93
C LYS A 121 12.04 20.07 2.91
N GLN A 122 11.61 18.98 3.53
CA GLN A 122 10.51 19.01 4.50
C GLN A 122 10.85 19.72 5.80
N LEU A 123 12.09 19.62 6.27
CA LEU A 123 12.59 20.33 7.44
C LEU A 123 12.59 21.84 7.21
N ALA A 124 12.92 22.27 5.99
CA ALA A 124 12.90 23.68 5.58
C ALA A 124 11.50 24.18 5.12
N ASP A 125 10.57 23.29 4.81
CA ASP A 125 9.24 23.66 4.32
C ASP A 125 8.34 24.20 5.45
N THR A 126 7.89 25.44 5.33
CA THR A 126 6.99 26.13 6.27
C THR A 126 5.51 26.06 5.87
N LYS A 127 5.18 25.58 4.66
CA LYS A 127 3.81 25.55 4.12
C LYS A 127 2.83 24.85 5.06
N TRP A 128 3.30 23.82 5.76
CA TRP A 128 2.49 22.95 6.62
C TRP A 128 2.69 23.21 8.13
N ASP A 129 3.22 24.36 8.54
CA ASP A 129 3.45 24.67 9.96
C ASP A 129 2.18 24.62 10.83
N TRP A 130 1.01 24.85 10.23
CA TRP A 130 -0.26 24.73 10.94
C TRP A 130 -0.55 23.31 11.41
N MET A 131 -0.11 22.27 10.68
CA MET A 131 -0.22 20.86 11.07
C MET A 131 0.78 20.48 12.17
N ARG A 132 1.75 21.36 12.45
CA ARG A 132 2.78 21.16 13.47
C ARG A 132 2.40 21.80 14.80
N LYS A 133 1.24 22.46 14.86
CA LYS A 133 0.72 23.05 16.09
C LYS A 133 0.40 21.94 17.10
N PRO A 134 0.69 22.13 18.41
CA PRO A 134 0.50 21.10 19.43
C PRO A 134 -0.94 20.57 19.50
N LYS A 135 -1.91 21.48 19.39
CA LYS A 135 -3.34 21.12 19.39
C LYS A 135 -3.70 20.23 18.18
N PHE A 136 -3.16 20.54 17.00
CA PHE A 136 -3.44 19.75 15.80
C PHE A 136 -2.82 18.36 15.88
N MET A 137 -1.53 18.26 16.24
CA MET A 137 -0.83 16.99 16.43
C MET A 137 -1.55 16.07 17.42
N ARG A 138 -2.04 16.63 18.54
CA ARG A 138 -2.82 15.86 19.50
C ARG A 138 -4.14 15.36 18.91
N ASN A 139 -4.88 16.26 18.26
CA ASN A 139 -6.20 15.95 17.72
C ASN A 139 -6.11 14.93 16.58
N ILE A 140 -5.08 14.97 15.73
CA ILE A 140 -4.92 13.99 14.66
C ILE A 140 -4.59 12.61 15.20
N VAL A 141 -3.76 12.50 16.25
CA VAL A 141 -3.47 11.22 16.91
C VAL A 141 -4.75 10.62 17.50
N ILE A 142 -5.57 11.44 18.17
CA ILE A 142 -6.85 11.00 18.73
C ILE A 142 -7.81 10.58 17.61
N ALA A 143 -7.96 11.41 16.57
CA ALA A 143 -8.84 11.13 15.44
C ALA A 143 -8.44 9.85 14.69
N ALA A 144 -7.14 9.63 14.47
CA ALA A 144 -6.65 8.43 13.81
C ALA A 144 -6.92 7.16 14.64
N ASN A 145 -6.72 7.21 15.97
CA ASN A 145 -7.05 6.07 16.84
C ASN A 145 -8.55 5.80 16.91
N LEU A 146 -9.38 6.85 17.04
CA LEU A 146 -10.83 6.71 17.04
C LEU A 146 -11.34 6.15 15.72
N TRP A 147 -10.82 6.65 14.59
CA TRP A 147 -11.18 6.14 13.27
C TRP A 147 -10.79 4.67 13.11
N MET A 148 -9.57 4.31 13.49
CA MET A 148 -9.09 2.91 13.45
C MET A 148 -10.03 1.99 14.21
N LEU A 149 -10.35 2.32 15.46
CA LEU A 149 -11.22 1.49 16.29
C LEU A 149 -12.65 1.44 15.75
N VAL A 150 -13.26 2.60 15.47
CA VAL A 150 -14.66 2.68 15.05
C VAL A 150 -14.87 2.01 13.68
N ALA A 151 -14.00 2.29 12.70
CA ALA A 151 -14.15 1.73 11.37
C ALA A 151 -13.88 0.22 11.35
N THR A 152 -12.87 -0.27 12.08
CA THR A 152 -12.61 -1.71 12.18
C THR A 152 -13.76 -2.43 12.89
N VAL A 153 -14.24 -1.93 14.04
CA VAL A 153 -15.38 -2.55 14.74
C VAL A 153 -16.63 -2.54 13.87
N PHE A 154 -16.92 -1.43 13.19
CA PHE A 154 -18.05 -1.33 12.28
C PHE A 154 -17.97 -2.34 11.13
N LEU A 155 -16.83 -2.42 10.44
CA LEU A 155 -16.66 -3.35 9.32
C LEU A 155 -16.68 -4.81 9.77
N VAL A 156 -16.14 -5.10 10.95
CA VAL A 156 -16.19 -6.45 11.52
C VAL A 156 -17.64 -6.84 11.85
N TRP A 157 -18.42 -5.90 12.39
CA TRP A 157 -19.82 -6.12 12.74
C TRP A 157 -20.75 -6.23 11.52
N VAL A 158 -20.50 -5.43 10.47
CA VAL A 158 -21.32 -5.42 9.24
C VAL A 158 -21.22 -6.74 8.45
N GLY A 159 -20.06 -7.39 8.43
CA GLY A 159 -19.85 -8.63 7.69
C GLY A 159 -20.00 -8.47 6.17
N ASP A 160 -20.55 -9.48 5.51
CA ASP A 160 -20.77 -9.49 4.05
C ASP A 160 -22.11 -8.82 3.68
N ASN A 161 -22.08 -7.50 3.51
CA ASN A 161 -23.25 -6.68 3.17
C ASN A 161 -22.85 -5.56 2.20
N ARG A 162 -23.82 -4.85 1.60
CA ARG A 162 -23.61 -3.67 0.74
C ARG A 162 -22.70 -2.60 1.37
N TRP A 163 -22.78 -2.44 2.68
CA TRP A 163 -21.97 -1.52 3.48
C TRP A 163 -20.49 -1.93 3.57
N ALA A 164 -20.14 -3.18 3.25
CA ALA A 164 -18.76 -3.65 3.19
C ALA A 164 -17.90 -2.87 2.19
N SER A 165 -18.52 -2.27 1.16
CA SER A 165 -17.83 -1.38 0.22
C SER A 165 -17.16 -0.17 0.90
N LEU A 166 -17.60 0.21 2.10
CA LEU A 166 -16.95 1.24 2.93
C LEU A 166 -15.54 0.84 3.40
N ALA A 167 -15.14 -0.43 3.26
CA ALA A 167 -13.76 -0.87 3.49
C ALA A 167 -12.74 -0.11 2.62
N ILE A 168 -13.11 0.25 1.39
CA ILE A 168 -12.26 1.05 0.50
C ILE A 168 -12.11 2.48 1.05
N LEU A 169 -13.21 3.06 1.55
CA LEU A 169 -13.19 4.38 2.19
C LEU A 169 -12.33 4.35 3.47
N HIS A 170 -12.43 3.28 4.26
CA HIS A 170 -11.58 3.07 5.43
C HIS A 170 -10.08 3.09 5.06
N ILE A 171 -9.68 2.36 4.02
CA ILE A 171 -8.30 2.39 3.49
C ILE A 171 -7.91 3.81 3.06
N ALA A 172 -8.75 4.50 2.30
CA ALA A 172 -8.44 5.84 1.81
C ALA A 172 -8.22 6.83 2.97
N VAL A 173 -9.08 6.80 3.99
CA VAL A 173 -8.93 7.63 5.19
C VAL A 173 -7.69 7.25 5.99
N LEU A 174 -7.30 5.97 6.02
CA LEU A 174 -6.04 5.55 6.64
C LEU A 174 -4.82 6.18 5.98
N PHE A 175 -4.77 6.17 4.65
CA PHE A 175 -3.68 6.82 3.92
C PHE A 175 -3.66 8.34 4.13
N ILE A 176 -4.83 8.97 4.28
CA ILE A 176 -4.92 10.40 4.64
C ILE A 176 -4.30 10.64 6.02
N PHE A 177 -4.69 9.88 7.04
CA PHE A 177 -4.11 10.03 8.38
C PHE A 177 -2.61 9.74 8.38
N TRP A 178 -2.17 8.71 7.67
CA TRP A 178 -0.76 8.38 7.50
C TRP A 178 0.04 9.55 6.93
N PHE A 179 -0.43 10.11 5.80
CA PHE A 179 0.21 11.24 5.15
C PHE A 179 0.27 12.47 6.07
N MET A 180 -0.85 12.78 6.73
CA MET A 180 -0.94 13.93 7.62
C MET A 180 -0.04 13.78 8.86
N LEU A 181 0.00 12.58 9.47
CA LEU A 181 0.88 12.28 10.60
C LEU A 181 2.35 12.44 10.20
N ARG A 182 2.76 11.85 9.07
CA ARG A 182 4.14 11.98 8.55
C ARG A 182 4.52 13.43 8.28
N THR A 183 3.60 14.19 7.69
CA THR A 183 3.84 15.62 7.41
C THR A 183 3.93 16.44 8.71
N SER A 184 3.15 16.08 9.74
CA SER A 184 3.21 16.76 11.04
C SER A 184 4.57 16.58 11.73
N VAL A 185 5.22 15.42 11.57
CA VAL A 185 6.54 15.12 12.15
C VAL A 185 7.71 15.35 11.20
N ARG A 186 7.47 16.04 10.07
CA ARG A 186 8.50 16.38 9.05
C ARG A 186 9.26 15.15 8.51
N LEU A 187 8.58 14.01 8.40
CA LEU A 187 9.19 12.73 7.99
C LEU A 187 10.33 12.23 8.90
N VAL A 188 10.58 12.86 10.05
CA VAL A 188 11.70 12.49 10.95
C VAL A 188 11.57 11.05 11.44
N SER A 189 10.35 10.53 11.56
CA SER A 189 10.09 9.12 11.89
C SER A 189 10.72 8.16 10.88
N GLU A 190 10.86 8.53 9.61
CA GLU A 190 11.28 7.62 8.53
C GLU A 190 12.57 8.06 7.84
N ALA A 191 13.11 9.22 8.21
CA ALA A 191 14.36 9.73 7.69
C ALA A 191 15.54 8.84 8.08
N ALA A 192 16.48 8.67 7.14
CA ALA A 192 17.76 8.01 7.38
C ALA A 192 18.64 8.83 8.34
N ASP A 193 19.58 8.17 9.01
CA ASP A 193 20.41 8.78 10.06
C ASP A 193 21.25 9.94 9.51
N GLU A 194 21.70 9.86 8.26
CA GLU A 194 22.51 10.91 7.62
C GLU A 194 21.74 12.21 7.37
N ALA A 195 20.41 12.14 7.32
CA ALA A 195 19.53 13.30 7.09
C ALA A 195 19.17 14.05 8.38
N LEU A 196 19.51 13.48 9.54
CA LEU A 196 19.06 13.93 10.85
C LEU A 196 20.25 14.38 11.71
N ASP A 197 19.99 15.31 12.62
CA ASP A 197 20.94 15.64 13.69
C ASP A 197 20.85 14.59 14.83
N GLU A 198 21.86 14.56 15.70
CA GLU A 198 21.96 13.59 16.79
C GLU A 198 20.75 13.62 17.74
N ARG A 199 20.19 14.82 17.96
CA ARG A 199 19.02 15.01 18.81
C ARG A 199 17.77 14.40 18.17
N MET A 200 17.56 14.60 16.87
CA MET A 200 16.44 14.06 16.10
C MET A 200 16.54 12.54 16.02
N ILE A 201 17.73 11.98 15.82
CA ILE A 201 17.97 10.52 15.87
C ILE A 201 17.55 9.95 17.22
N THR A 202 17.99 10.57 18.32
CA THR A 202 17.66 10.14 19.68
C THR A 202 16.15 10.21 19.93
N GLN A 203 15.50 11.30 19.49
CA GLN A 203 14.05 11.47 19.58
C GLN A 203 13.27 10.43 18.77
N ARG A 204 13.72 10.15 17.55
CA ARG A 204 13.16 9.14 16.65
C ARG A 204 13.25 7.76 17.30
N ASN A 205 14.43 7.35 17.75
CA ASN A 205 14.68 6.04 18.36
C ASN A 205 13.84 5.82 19.63
N ARG A 206 13.71 6.84 20.48
CA ARG A 206 12.81 6.78 21.66
C ARG A 206 11.34 6.61 21.27
N SER A 207 10.92 7.28 20.19
CA SER A 207 9.56 7.17 19.66
C SER A 207 9.30 5.78 19.11
N TYR A 208 10.26 5.19 18.37
CA TYR A 208 10.20 3.80 17.91
C TYR A 208 10.12 2.81 19.05
N PHE A 209 10.97 2.93 20.07
CA PHE A 209 10.93 2.04 21.24
C PHE A 209 9.54 2.04 21.90
N THR A 210 8.97 3.23 22.08
CA THR A 210 7.63 3.38 22.66
C THR A 210 6.55 2.83 21.73
N ALA A 211 6.66 3.07 20.42
CA ALA A 211 5.76 2.53 19.41
C ALA A 211 5.78 1.00 19.42
N TYR A 212 6.95 0.36 19.30
CA TYR A 212 7.05 -1.10 19.33
C TYR A 212 6.54 -1.72 20.63
N ARG A 213 6.79 -1.08 21.77
CA ARG A 213 6.23 -1.53 23.04
C ARG A 213 4.70 -1.48 23.05
N ASN A 214 4.11 -0.39 22.57
CA ASN A 214 2.65 -0.26 22.47
C ASN A 214 2.06 -1.25 21.45
N PHE A 215 2.73 -1.44 20.31
CA PHE A 215 2.33 -2.39 19.29
C PHE A 215 2.38 -3.83 19.81
N SER A 216 3.44 -4.19 20.54
CA SER A 216 3.54 -5.48 21.23
C SER A 216 2.40 -5.65 22.22
N GLY A 217 2.05 -4.63 22.99
CA GLY A 217 0.88 -4.67 23.88
C GLY A 217 -0.43 -4.91 23.14
N LEU A 218 -0.62 -4.27 21.98
CA LEU A 218 -1.80 -4.49 21.12
C LEU A 218 -1.85 -5.93 20.60
N VAL A 219 -0.74 -6.45 20.05
CA VAL A 219 -0.65 -7.82 19.54
C VAL A 219 -0.87 -8.84 20.66
N THR A 220 -0.25 -8.64 21.83
CA THR A 220 -0.47 -9.48 23.01
C THR A 220 -1.94 -9.45 23.43
N GLY A 221 -2.58 -8.28 23.42
CA GLY A 221 -4.02 -8.16 23.71
C GLY A 221 -4.89 -8.96 22.73
N LEU A 222 -4.58 -8.92 21.43
CA LEU A 222 -5.29 -9.72 20.41
C LEU A 222 -5.08 -11.23 20.62
N LEU A 223 -3.85 -11.66 20.90
CA LEU A 223 -3.54 -13.07 21.18
C LEU A 223 -4.23 -13.58 22.45
N VAL A 224 -4.25 -12.76 23.52
CA VAL A 224 -4.99 -13.07 24.75
C VAL A 224 -6.49 -13.16 24.45
N GLY A 225 -7.03 -12.24 23.65
CA GLY A 225 -8.44 -12.28 23.22
C GLY A 225 -8.77 -13.55 22.43
N LEU A 226 -7.88 -13.98 21.54
CA LEU A 226 -8.01 -15.25 20.81
C LEU A 226 -7.97 -16.45 21.77
N MET A 227 -7.07 -16.45 22.76
CA MET A 227 -7.03 -17.50 23.78
C MET A 227 -8.31 -17.55 24.63
N ILE A 228 -8.87 -16.38 24.98
CA ILE A 228 -10.15 -16.31 25.69
C ILE A 228 -11.27 -16.89 24.82
N TYR A 229 -11.30 -16.55 23.52
CA TYR A 229 -12.27 -17.13 22.58
C TYR A 229 -12.19 -18.66 22.54
N VAL A 230 -10.98 -19.22 22.45
CA VAL A 230 -10.75 -20.67 22.48
C VAL A 230 -11.29 -21.30 23.77
N VAL A 231 -10.94 -20.75 24.93
CA VAL A 231 -11.41 -21.27 26.24
C VAL A 231 -12.93 -21.22 26.36
N ILE A 232 -13.57 -20.15 25.88
CA ILE A 232 -15.04 -20.03 25.89
C ILE A 232 -15.67 -21.03 24.93
N HIS A 233 -15.10 -21.20 23.73
CA HIS A 233 -15.60 -22.15 22.75
C HIS A 233 -15.60 -23.58 23.31
N ASP A 234 -14.53 -23.98 23.99
CA ASP A 234 -14.39 -25.30 24.63
C ASP A 234 -15.30 -25.51 25.83
N SER A 235 -15.82 -24.44 26.42
CA SER A 235 -16.82 -24.55 27.48
C SER A 235 -18.22 -24.94 26.95
N ASN A 236 -18.43 -24.91 25.63
CA ASN A 236 -19.68 -25.35 25.02
C ASN A 236 -19.74 -26.88 24.93
N PRO A 237 -20.92 -27.50 25.17
CA PRO A 237 -21.07 -28.96 25.14
C PRO A 237 -20.76 -29.60 23.77
N ASP A 238 -20.88 -28.82 22.69
CA ASP A 238 -20.70 -29.28 21.31
C ASP A 238 -19.25 -29.09 20.79
N SER A 239 -18.32 -28.60 21.63
CA SER A 239 -16.92 -28.44 21.24
C SER A 239 -16.19 -29.79 21.24
N ASP A 240 -15.39 -30.05 20.21
CA ASP A 240 -14.49 -31.20 20.18
C ASP A 240 -13.13 -30.93 20.86
N GLY A 241 -12.84 -29.66 21.21
CA GLY A 241 -11.60 -29.23 21.86
C GLY A 241 -10.37 -29.19 20.96
N PHE A 242 -10.48 -29.60 19.70
CA PHE A 242 -9.36 -29.77 18.78
C PHE A 242 -9.46 -28.91 17.52
N ASN A 243 -10.67 -28.65 17.03
CA ASN A 243 -10.89 -27.91 15.78
C ASN A 243 -11.63 -26.59 16.04
N TYR A 244 -11.07 -25.50 15.53
CA TYR A 244 -11.64 -24.16 15.65
C TYR A 244 -11.84 -23.56 14.25
N GLU A 245 -13.09 -23.43 13.83
CA GLU A 245 -13.44 -22.79 12.57
C GLU A 245 -13.69 -21.29 12.78
N LEU A 246 -12.90 -20.45 12.10
CA LEU A 246 -13.10 -19.00 12.05
C LEU A 246 -13.68 -18.62 10.68
N SER A 247 -15.00 -18.55 10.58
CA SER A 247 -15.72 -18.15 9.36
C SER A 247 -15.74 -16.63 9.19
N LEU A 248 -14.58 -16.05 8.86
CA LEU A 248 -14.46 -14.61 8.57
C LEU A 248 -14.79 -14.31 7.11
N THR A 249 -15.68 -13.33 6.91
CA THR A 249 -15.96 -12.76 5.60
C THR A 249 -14.77 -11.91 5.11
N TRP A 250 -14.66 -11.73 3.79
CA TRP A 250 -13.61 -10.88 3.20
C TRP A 250 -13.52 -9.47 3.82
N PRO A 251 -14.63 -8.74 4.05
CA PRO A 251 -14.59 -7.42 4.69
C PRO A 251 -14.07 -7.46 6.14
N GLN A 252 -14.42 -8.50 6.90
CA GLN A 252 -13.94 -8.69 8.27
C GLN A 252 -12.43 -8.93 8.30
N LEU A 253 -11.94 -9.82 7.43
CA LEU A 253 -10.51 -10.11 7.32
C LEU A 253 -9.71 -8.88 6.87
N GLN A 254 -10.25 -8.13 5.90
CA GLN A 254 -9.65 -6.89 5.42
C GLN A 254 -9.58 -5.83 6.52
N ALA A 255 -10.65 -5.65 7.30
CA ALA A 255 -10.68 -4.68 8.40
C ALA A 255 -9.64 -5.01 9.48
N LEU A 256 -9.49 -6.28 9.83
CA LEU A 256 -8.48 -6.75 10.77
C LEU A 256 -7.05 -6.57 10.23
N PHE A 257 -6.84 -6.88 8.94
CA PHE A 257 -5.56 -6.66 8.29
C PHE A 257 -5.16 -5.18 8.35
N TRP A 258 -6.02 -4.27 7.92
CA TRP A 258 -5.71 -2.83 7.91
C TRP A 258 -5.64 -2.23 9.31
N PHE A 259 -6.33 -2.81 10.29
CA PHE A 259 -6.18 -2.43 11.69
C PHE A 259 -4.75 -2.70 12.18
N ILE A 260 -4.25 -3.92 12.01
CA ILE A 260 -2.90 -4.29 12.46
C ILE A 260 -1.85 -3.55 11.63
N TRP A 261 -1.97 -3.65 10.30
CA TRP A 261 -1.01 -3.07 9.36
C TRP A 261 -0.96 -1.54 9.48
N GLY A 262 -2.12 -0.88 9.62
CA GLY A 262 -2.25 0.55 9.84
C GLY A 262 -1.46 1.03 11.05
N TYR A 263 -1.61 0.33 12.18
CA TYR A 263 -0.81 0.64 13.37
C TYR A 263 0.69 0.43 13.14
N THR A 264 1.11 -0.61 12.43
CA THR A 264 2.54 -0.87 12.19
C THR A 264 3.27 0.34 11.60
N PHE A 265 2.70 1.00 10.58
CA PHE A 265 3.38 2.12 9.91
C PHE A 265 2.99 3.51 10.48
N MET A 266 1.83 3.67 11.12
CA MET A 266 1.41 4.97 11.67
C MET A 266 1.94 5.23 13.09
N LEU A 267 2.15 4.19 13.90
CA LEU A 267 2.40 4.31 15.32
C LEU A 267 3.68 5.09 15.68
N PRO A 268 4.82 4.95 14.97
CA PRO A 268 6.00 5.79 15.23
C PRO A 268 5.69 7.29 15.08
N SER A 269 4.99 7.65 14.00
CA SER A 269 4.57 9.04 13.73
C SER A 269 3.53 9.54 14.75
N MET A 270 2.59 8.68 15.17
CA MET A 270 1.62 9.02 16.23
C MET A 270 2.31 9.30 17.56
N VAL A 271 3.22 8.43 17.99
CA VAL A 271 3.95 8.58 19.25
C VAL A 271 4.79 9.86 19.24
N MET A 272 5.49 10.11 18.13
CA MET A 272 6.29 11.32 17.97
C MET A 272 5.42 12.60 18.02
N ALA A 273 4.34 12.65 17.22
CA ALA A 273 3.40 13.77 17.22
C ALA A 273 2.77 14.00 18.61
N TRP A 274 2.43 12.92 19.32
CA TRP A 274 1.91 13.00 20.68
C TRP A 274 2.93 13.58 21.67
N ASN A 275 4.18 13.13 21.61
CA ASN A 275 5.25 13.63 22.48
C ASN A 275 5.56 15.11 22.20
N ASP A 276 5.62 15.51 20.93
CA ASP A 276 5.86 16.92 20.56
C ASP A 276 4.69 17.82 20.95
N SER A 277 3.45 17.32 20.87
CA SER A 277 2.29 18.05 21.37
C SER A 277 2.33 18.36 22.87
N LYS A 278 3.01 17.53 23.66
CA LYS A 278 3.16 17.72 25.11
C LYS A 278 4.27 18.69 25.46
N LYS A 279 5.42 18.59 24.80
CA LYS A 279 6.59 19.45 25.08
C LYS A 279 6.27 20.94 24.88
N ASN A 280 5.57 21.27 23.80
CA ASN A 280 5.21 22.65 23.43
C ASN A 280 4.07 23.26 24.27
N ARG A 281 3.65 22.60 25.35
CA ARG A 281 2.62 23.09 26.28
C ARG A 281 3.21 23.50 27.64
N ILE A 282 4.48 23.13 27.89
CA ILE A 282 5.20 23.38 29.15
C ILE A 282 6.17 24.56 29.00
N GLY A 283 6.52 24.94 27.76
CA GLY A 283 7.19 26.21 27.43
C GLY A 283 6.19 27.22 26.91
#